data_AF-A0A1D7NIP6-F1
#
_entry.id   AF-A0A1D7NIP6-F1
#
_cell.length_a   1.000
_cell.length_b   1.000
_cell.length_c   1.000
_cell.angle_alpha   90.00
_cell.angle_beta   90.00
_cell.angle_gamma   90.00
#
_symmetry.space_group_name_H-M   'P 1'
#
loop_
_entity.id
_entity.type
_entity.pdbx_description
1 polymer ?
#
loop_
_entity_poly.entity_id
_entity_poly.type
_entity_poly.pdbx_seq_one_letter_code
_entity_poly.pdbx_strand_id
1 'polypeptide(L)'
;MFFDRDEQINFNEFVDIFMFFLRSEGLVVPHGAQWVAFYKKIATSVADWQLPPAPPMPSIANGQQDEIVGILALQLHWAAENGRLFEAIKFLGALDVTDWVVRR
;
A
#
# COMPACT_ATOMS: atom_id res chain seq x y z
N MET A 1 -12.63 -11.49 32.40
CA MET A 1 -11.75 -11.48 31.21
C MET A 1 -11.79 -10.07 30.67
N PHE A 2 -10.83 -9.24 31.12
CA PHE A 2 -10.72 -7.87 30.66
C PHE A 2 -10.10 -7.94 29.27
N PHE A 3 -10.82 -7.46 28.26
CA PHE A 3 -10.16 -7.07 27.02
C PHE A 3 -9.34 -5.83 27.38
N ASP A 4 -8.01 -5.98 27.41
CA ASP A 4 -7.11 -4.84 27.51
C ASP A 4 -7.45 -3.88 26.37
N ARG A 5 -7.89 -2.67 26.73
CA ARG A 5 -8.31 -1.62 25.78
C ARG A 5 -7.13 -0.83 25.20
N ASP A 6 -5.92 -1.37 25.32
CA ASP A 6 -4.68 -0.68 24.95
C ASP A 6 -3.95 -1.32 23.76
N GLU A 7 -4.53 -2.32 23.09
CA GLU A 7 -4.10 -2.69 21.73
C GLU A 7 -4.59 -1.62 20.73
N GLN A 8 -3.96 -0.44 20.78
CA GLN A 8 -3.94 0.43 19.61
C GLN A 8 -3.29 -0.36 18.48
N ILE A 9 -4.08 -0.69 17.46
CA ILE A 9 -3.56 -1.32 16.23
C ILE A 9 -2.46 -0.41 15.70
N ASN A 10 -1.22 -0.91 15.76
CA ASN A 10 -0.10 -0.23 15.13
C ASN A 10 -0.26 -0.39 13.62
N PHE A 11 -0.72 0.66 12.94
CA PHE A 11 -0.98 0.62 11.52
C PHE A 11 0.28 0.29 10.69
N ASN A 12 1.49 0.58 11.17
CA ASN A 12 2.72 0.19 10.49
C ASN A 12 2.97 -1.32 10.59
N GLU A 13 2.74 -1.91 11.75
CA GLU A 13 2.80 -3.37 11.92
C GLU A 13 1.73 -4.07 11.08
N PHE A 14 0.54 -3.47 10.97
CA PHE A 14 -0.50 -3.95 10.06
C PHE A 14 -0.03 -3.92 8.59
N VAL A 15 0.64 -2.84 8.16
CA VAL A 15 1.19 -2.74 6.80
C VAL A 15 2.20 -3.85 6.54
N ASP A 16 3.09 -4.14 7.50
CA ASP A 16 4.07 -5.22 7.38
C ASP A 16 3.39 -6.59 7.23
N ILE A 17 2.37 -6.87 8.05
CA ILE A 17 1.57 -8.10 7.97
C ILE A 17 0.83 -8.19 6.63
N PHE A 18 0.25 -7.08 6.16
CA PHE A 18 -0.46 -7.03 4.89
C PHE A 18 0.48 -7.28 3.70
N MET A 19 1.67 -6.66 3.70
CA MET A 19 2.70 -6.91 2.69
C MET A 19 3.19 -8.36 2.71
N PHE A 20 3.33 -8.96 3.90
CA PHE A 20 3.63 -10.39 4.04
C PHE A 20 2.54 -11.25 3.42
N PHE A 21 1.26 -10.94 3.67
CA PHE A 21 0.13 -11.67 3.10
C PHE A 21 0.09 -11.61 1.57
N LEU A 22 0.28 -10.42 0.98
CA LEU A 22 0.37 -10.28 -0.48
C LEU A 22 1.45 -11.20 -1.04
N ARG A 23 2.63 -11.21 -0.42
CA ARG A 23 3.75 -12.05 -0.84
C ARG A 23 3.44 -13.55 -0.71
N SER A 24 2.75 -13.99 0.33
CA SER A 24 2.37 -15.41 0.50
C SER A 24 1.38 -15.87 -0.57
N GLU A 25 0.53 -14.96 -1.07
CA GLU A 25 -0.38 -15.20 -2.21
C GLU A 25 0.34 -15.06 -3.58
N GLY A 26 1.65 -14.82 -3.58
CA GLY A 26 2.43 -14.59 -4.80
C GLY A 26 2.21 -13.22 -5.44
N LEU A 27 1.44 -12.34 -4.80
CA LEU A 27 1.14 -10.99 -5.26
C LEU A 27 2.29 -10.05 -4.87
N VAL A 28 2.86 -9.36 -5.85
CA VAL A 28 4.06 -8.53 -5.66
C VAL A 28 3.65 -7.06 -5.55
N VAL A 29 3.09 -6.53 -6.63
CA VAL A 29 2.63 -5.15 -6.75
C VAL A 29 1.49 -5.07 -7.77
N PRO A 30 0.63 -4.06 -7.73
CA PRO A 30 -0.35 -3.84 -8.80
C PRO A 30 0.31 -3.58 -10.15
N HIS A 31 -0.33 -4.01 -11.24
CA HIS A 31 0.06 -3.64 -12.60
C HIS A 31 -0.07 -2.13 -12.83
N GLY A 32 0.69 -1.61 -13.80
CA GLY A 32 0.91 -0.16 -13.98
C GLY A 32 -0.36 0.71 -13.94
N ALA A 33 -1.44 0.32 -14.62
CA ALA A 33 -2.69 1.09 -14.60
C ALA A 33 -3.34 1.13 -13.21
N GLN A 34 -3.30 0.01 -12.49
CA GLN A 34 -3.87 -0.14 -11.15
C GLN A 34 -2.99 0.54 -10.10
N TRP A 35 -1.68 0.53 -10.28
CA TRP A 35 -0.77 1.28 -9.42
C TRP A 35 -0.96 2.78 -9.59
N VAL A 36 -1.15 3.28 -10.82
CA VAL A 36 -1.48 4.69 -11.06
C VAL A 36 -2.81 5.06 -10.39
N ALA A 37 -3.82 4.19 -10.47
CA ALA A 37 -5.11 4.41 -9.82
C ALA A 37 -4.98 4.41 -8.28
N PHE A 38 -4.22 3.46 -7.73
CA PHE A 38 -3.88 3.40 -6.30
C PHE A 38 -3.18 4.69 -5.84
N TYR A 39 -2.10 5.09 -6.53
CA TYR A 39 -1.32 6.27 -6.21
C TYR A 39 -2.19 7.53 -6.22
N LYS A 40 -3.03 7.70 -7.25
CA LYS A 40 -4.01 8.79 -7.28
C LYS A 40 -4.97 8.71 -6.10
N LYS A 41 -5.45 7.52 -5.73
CA LYS A 41 -6.40 7.41 -4.63
C LYS A 41 -5.82 7.84 -3.28
N ILE A 42 -4.56 7.49 -3.00
CA ILE A 42 -3.88 7.90 -1.76
C ILE A 42 -3.39 9.35 -1.81
N ALA A 43 -3.01 9.86 -3.00
CA ALA A 43 -2.42 11.19 -3.17
C ALA A 43 -3.43 12.31 -3.46
N THR A 44 -4.61 12.01 -4.04
CA THR A 44 -5.53 13.03 -4.61
C THR A 44 -6.71 13.38 -3.70
N SER A 45 -6.63 13.15 -2.38
CA SER A 45 -7.71 13.64 -1.52
C SER A 45 -7.68 15.18 -1.47
N VAL A 46 -8.74 15.77 -2.02
CA VAL A 46 -8.93 17.18 -2.40
C VAL A 46 -8.96 18.17 -1.22
N ALA A 47 -8.82 17.71 0.04
CA ALA A 47 -9.08 18.53 1.23
C ALA A 47 -7.84 18.94 2.03
N ASP A 48 -6.72 18.21 1.97
CA ASP A 48 -5.63 18.41 2.93
C ASP A 48 -4.36 18.91 2.25
N TRP A 49 -4.28 20.22 2.04
CA TRP A 49 -3.05 20.92 1.61
C TRP A 49 -1.91 20.81 2.65
N GLN A 50 -2.14 20.09 3.76
CA GLN A 50 -1.22 19.90 4.87
C GLN A 50 -0.51 18.55 4.86
N LEU A 51 -0.91 17.59 4.02
CA LEU A 51 -0.24 16.28 3.99
C LEU A 51 1.11 16.37 3.26
N PRO A 52 2.16 15.70 3.76
CA PRO A 52 3.41 15.55 3.02
C PRO A 52 3.15 14.81 1.69
N PRO A 53 3.94 15.04 0.64
CA PRO A 53 3.76 14.36 -0.63
C PRO A 53 3.87 12.84 -0.46
N ALA A 54 2.93 12.10 -1.06
CA ALA A 54 2.98 10.64 -1.07
C ALA A 54 4.23 10.14 -1.84
N PRO A 55 4.87 9.04 -1.39
CA PRO A 55 6.04 8.48 -2.06
C PRO A 55 5.76 8.23 -3.55
N PRO A 56 6.68 8.64 -4.44
CA PRO A 56 6.45 8.58 -5.89
C PRO A 56 6.28 7.15 -6.36
N MET A 57 5.59 6.98 -7.50
CA MET A 57 5.56 5.69 -8.19
C MET A 57 6.96 5.30 -8.68
N PRO A 58 7.29 4.00 -8.77
CA PRO A 58 8.56 3.58 -9.33
C PRO A 58 8.67 4.04 -10.78
N SER A 59 9.84 4.53 -11.15
CA SER A 59 10.17 4.66 -12.57
C SER A 59 10.53 3.26 -13.08
N ILE A 60 9.64 2.68 -13.90
CA ILE A 60 9.75 1.30 -14.42
C ILE A 60 11.02 1.13 -15.31
N ALA A 61 11.79 2.20 -15.54
CA ALA A 61 12.93 2.21 -16.43
C ALA A 61 14.13 1.37 -15.99
N ASN A 62 14.29 0.99 -14.70
CA ASN A 62 15.46 0.21 -14.23
C ASN A 62 15.34 -0.49 -12.86
N GLY A 63 14.16 -0.51 -12.22
CA GLY A 63 14.04 -0.99 -10.83
C GLY A 63 14.18 -2.52 -10.69
N GLN A 64 14.98 -2.96 -9.72
CA GLN A 64 14.95 -4.36 -9.26
C GLN A 64 13.59 -4.64 -8.59
N GLN A 65 13.06 -5.85 -8.74
CA GLN A 65 11.73 -6.22 -8.20
C GLN A 65 11.58 -5.91 -6.70
N ASP A 66 12.65 -6.05 -5.91
CA ASP A 66 12.66 -5.75 -4.48
C ASP A 66 12.52 -4.24 -4.19
N GLU A 67 13.08 -3.37 -5.03
CA GLU A 67 12.93 -1.92 -4.93
C GLU A 67 11.48 -1.49 -5.21
N ILE A 68 10.85 -2.13 -6.20
CA ILE A 68 9.47 -1.90 -6.60
C ILE A 68 8.51 -2.30 -5.45
N VAL A 69 8.72 -3.45 -4.82
CA VAL A 69 7.96 -3.87 -3.63
C VAL A 69 8.15 -2.90 -2.48
N GLY A 70 9.37 -2.42 -2.26
CA GLY A 70 9.68 -1.42 -1.24
C GLY A 70 8.89 -0.12 -1.41
N ILE A 71 8.65 0.31 -2.65
CA ILE A 71 7.85 1.51 -2.93
C ILE A 71 6.37 1.31 -2.56
N LEU A 72 5.80 0.12 -2.81
CA LEU A 72 4.43 -0.17 -2.38
C LEU A 72 4.31 -0.13 -0.84
N ALA A 73 5.26 -0.74 -0.13
CA ALA A 73 5.31 -0.67 1.33
C ALA A 73 5.40 0.78 1.83
N LEU A 74 6.30 1.59 1.26
CA LEU A 74 6.43 3.00 1.59
C LEU A 74 5.13 3.79 1.39
N GLN A 75 4.41 3.53 0.29
CA GLN A 75 3.12 4.17 0.03
C GLN A 75 2.04 3.77 1.04
N LEU A 76 2.06 2.53 1.52
CA LEU A 76 1.14 2.04 2.54
C LEU A 76 1.48 2.59 3.94
N HIS A 77 2.76 2.67 4.30
CA HIS A 77 3.20 3.33 5.53
C HIS A 77 2.83 4.81 5.52
N TRP A 78 3.06 5.52 4.41
CA TRP A 78 2.60 6.89 4.26
C TRP A 78 1.07 6.98 4.41
N ALA A 79 0.31 6.05 3.83
CA ALA A 79 -1.13 6.01 4.00
C ALA A 79 -1.54 5.77 5.47
N ALA A 80 -0.80 4.95 6.21
CA ALA A 80 -1.00 4.72 7.65
C ALA A 80 -0.80 6.00 8.47
N GLU A 81 0.32 6.70 8.25
CA GLU A 81 0.67 7.93 8.96
C GLU A 81 -0.30 9.09 8.69
N ASN A 82 -0.95 9.08 7.53
CA ASN A 82 -1.81 10.17 7.07
C ASN A 82 -3.31 9.81 7.09
N GLY A 83 -3.69 8.72 7.78
CA GLY A 83 -5.10 8.34 7.96
C GLY A 83 -5.81 7.89 6.68
N ARG A 84 -5.07 7.34 5.71
CA ARG A 84 -5.53 6.86 4.39
C ARG A 84 -5.41 5.35 4.21
N LEU A 85 -4.92 4.63 5.22
CA LEU A 85 -4.59 3.21 5.10
C LEU A 85 -5.82 2.35 4.77
N PHE A 86 -6.98 2.67 5.34
CA PHE A 86 -8.20 1.91 5.06
C PHE A 86 -8.61 2.02 3.59
N GLU A 87 -8.58 3.21 2.99
CA GLU A 87 -8.87 3.39 1.57
C GLU A 87 -7.84 2.71 0.66
N ALA A 88 -6.57 2.73 1.09
CA ALA A 88 -5.47 2.07 0.40
C ALA A 88 -5.68 0.55 0.36
N ILE A 89 -5.91 -0.09 1.51
CA ILE A 89 -6.16 -1.53 1.61
C ILE A 89 -7.44 -1.91 0.87
N LYS A 90 -8.52 -1.15 1.04
CA LYS A 90 -9.79 -1.40 0.35
C LYS A 90 -9.64 -1.37 -1.17
N PHE A 91 -8.78 -0.48 -1.69
CA PHE A 91 -8.48 -0.47 -3.12
C PHE A 91 -7.73 -1.74 -3.53
N LEU A 92 -6.65 -2.08 -2.83
CA LEU A 92 -5.82 -3.24 -3.17
C LEU A 92 -6.59 -4.55 -3.05
N GLY A 93 -7.40 -4.72 -2.00
CA GLY A 93 -8.23 -5.90 -1.81
C GLY A 93 -9.40 -6.04 -2.79
N ALA A 94 -9.69 -5.02 -3.60
CA ALA A 94 -10.69 -5.08 -4.66
C ALA A 94 -10.10 -5.41 -6.04
N LEU A 95 -8.78 -5.54 -6.16
CA LEU A 95 -8.11 -5.91 -7.41
C LEU A 95 -8.23 -7.42 -7.64
N ASP A 96 -8.51 -7.81 -8.88
CA ASP A 96 -8.45 -9.21 -9.30
C ASP A 96 -7.00 -9.70 -9.36
N VAL A 97 -6.75 -11.01 -9.25
CA VAL A 97 -5.38 -11.57 -9.33
C VAL A 97 -4.66 -11.17 -10.63
N THR A 98 -5.40 -10.99 -11.73
CA THR A 98 -4.86 -10.54 -13.03
C THR A 98 -4.36 -9.09 -13.04
N ASP A 99 -4.75 -8.29 -12.05
CA ASP A 99 -4.31 -6.92 -11.85
C ASP A 99 -3.00 -6.83 -11.04
N TRP A 100 -2.45 -7.96 -10.61
CA TRP A 100 -1.21 -8.04 -9.85
C TRP A 100 -0.07 -8.60 -10.69
N VAL A 101 1.14 -8.07 -10.46
CA VAL A 101 2.37 -8.75 -10.84
C VAL A 101 2.53 -9.96 -9.92
N VAL A 102 2.49 -11.16 -10.49
CA VAL A 102 2.65 -12.43 -9.76
C VAL A 102 4.09 -12.92 -9.84
N ARG A 103 4.69 -13.30 -8.71
CA ARG A 103 6.02 -13.93 -8.68
C ARG A 103 5.90 -15.36 -9.21
N ARG A 104 6.53 -15.65 -10.35
CA ARG A 104 6.70 -17.02 -10.87
C ARG A 104 7.88 -17.71 -10.18
#